data_AF-A0A928GQB1-F1
#
_entry.id   AF-A0A928GQB1-F1
#
_cell.length_a   1.000
_cell.length_b   1.000
_cell.length_c   1.000
_cell.angle_alpha   90.00
_cell.angle_beta   90.00
_cell.angle_gamma   90.00
#
_symmetry.space_group_name_H-M   'P 1'
#
loop_
_entity.id
_entity.type
_entity.pdbx_description
1 polymer ?
#
loop_
_entity_poly.entity_id
_entity_poly.type
_entity_poly.pdbx_seq_one_letter_code
_entity_poly.pdbx_strand_id
1 'polypeptide(L)'
;MILALDKDKKFQFENLTLISLIEDDFYIYDYHLGTNPNEIKRHIQYQYFDAEIQIAAESEVEYKKSPSKYKQYKTSDESVLFGTYRSEDHLKWIVENKKYNVRLGNRTGAVKRNKQIISASYLVLYNMKNMSDYRIYILSDNHHIWDTEKMKKMSYPVSDSNANNQYYIYNIIGESEKKIFGNIDIEKIINDKHNEIHEVTKSPVAEGTPIYVYRSEIN
;
A
#
# COMPACT_ATOMS: atom_id res chain seq x y z
N MET A 1 8.37 18.36 9.23
CA MET A 1 8.72 19.71 9.73
C MET A 1 10.23 19.74 9.91
N ILE A 2 10.91 20.85 9.58
CA ILE A 2 12.36 20.99 9.83
C ILE A 2 12.52 21.96 10.99
N LEU A 3 13.16 21.49 12.06
CA LEU A 3 13.47 22.30 13.23
C LEU A 3 14.99 22.48 13.28
N ALA A 4 15.45 23.73 13.31
CA ALA A 4 16.86 24.06 13.45
C ALA A 4 17.15 24.39 14.92
N LEU A 5 18.07 23.63 15.53
CA LEU A 5 18.52 23.84 16.91
C LEU A 5 19.93 24.43 16.89
N ASP A 6 20.18 25.41 17.75
CA ASP A 6 21.51 26.03 17.89
C ASP A 6 22.44 25.11 18.68
N LYS A 7 23.66 24.88 18.20
CA LYS A 7 24.62 23.96 18.82
C LYS A 7 25.44 24.61 19.95
N ASP A 8 25.30 25.90 20.18
CA ASP A 8 25.97 26.59 21.29
C ASP A 8 25.49 26.01 22.64
N LYS A 9 26.43 25.71 23.54
CA LYS A 9 26.16 25.08 24.84
C LYS A 9 25.17 25.87 25.69
N LYS A 10 25.13 27.20 25.52
CA LYS A 10 24.18 28.04 26.27
C LYS A 10 22.72 27.72 25.95
N PHE A 11 22.43 27.12 24.79
CA PHE A 11 21.08 26.76 24.36
C PHE A 11 20.74 25.28 24.57
N GLN A 12 21.63 24.52 25.22
CA GLN A 12 21.44 23.08 25.40
C GLN A 12 20.16 22.78 26.19
N PHE A 13 19.84 23.59 27.20
CA PHE A 13 18.65 23.39 28.02
C PHE A 13 17.36 23.72 27.26
N GLU A 14 17.30 24.85 26.53
CA GLU A 14 16.14 25.17 25.69
C GLU A 14 15.92 24.13 24.59
N ASN A 15 17.00 23.66 23.94
CA ASN A 15 16.91 22.63 22.92
C ASN A 15 16.36 21.31 23.48
N LEU A 16 16.88 20.85 24.62
CA LEU A 16 16.38 19.62 25.27
C LEU A 16 14.91 19.74 25.69
N THR A 17 14.52 20.90 26.22
CA THR A 17 13.12 21.17 26.61
C THR A 17 12.21 21.14 25.39
N LEU A 18 12.63 21.78 24.30
CA LEU A 18 11.83 21.86 23.10
C LEU A 18 11.70 20.51 22.41
N ILE A 19 12.79 19.73 22.35
CA ILE A 19 12.81 18.32 21.90
C ILE A 19 11.79 17.51 22.71
N SER A 20 11.89 17.53 24.04
CA SER A 20 11.00 16.75 24.92
C SER A 20 9.52 17.08 24.72
N LEU A 21 9.17 18.32 24.37
CA LEU A 21 7.78 18.72 24.11
C LEU A 21 7.24 18.21 22.77
N ILE A 22 8.11 17.98 21.79
CA ILE A 22 7.70 17.52 20.46
C ILE A 22 7.88 16.01 20.28
N GLU A 23 8.71 15.34 21.09
CA GLU A 23 8.88 13.88 21.06
C GLU A 23 7.57 13.12 21.33
N ASP A 24 6.64 13.73 22.07
CA ASP A 24 5.34 13.14 22.38
C ASP A 24 4.44 12.98 21.13
N ASP A 25 4.55 13.90 20.16
CA ASP A 25 3.71 13.95 18.97
C ASP A 25 4.48 13.68 17.66
N PHE A 26 5.82 13.70 17.71
CA PHE A 26 6.69 13.61 16.55
C PHE A 26 7.92 12.75 16.81
N TYR A 27 8.26 11.92 15.84
CA TYR A 27 9.56 11.25 15.82
C TYR A 27 10.65 12.19 15.30
N ILE A 28 11.74 12.30 16.06
CA ILE A 28 12.82 13.26 15.78
C ILE A 28 14.06 12.53 15.27
N TYR A 29 14.65 13.08 14.20
CA TYR A 29 15.88 12.58 13.62
C TYR A 29 16.87 13.71 13.40
N ASP A 30 18.12 13.48 13.78
CA ASP A 30 19.20 14.41 13.51
C ASP A 30 19.48 14.49 12.02
N TYR A 31 19.32 15.69 11.46
CA TYR A 31 19.57 15.98 10.06
C TYR A 31 20.80 16.87 9.93
N HIS A 32 21.81 16.40 9.20
CA HIS A 32 22.96 17.22 8.84
C HIS A 32 22.77 17.80 7.43
N LEU A 33 23.02 19.10 7.30
CA LEU A 33 23.01 19.79 6.01
C LEU A 33 24.02 19.13 5.06
N GLY A 34 23.53 18.60 3.94
CA GLY A 34 24.32 17.85 2.96
C GLY A 34 24.05 16.34 2.95
N THR A 35 23.35 15.80 3.95
CA THR A 35 22.92 14.39 3.93
C THR A 35 21.85 14.16 2.86
N ASN A 36 21.93 13.05 2.13
CA ASN A 36 20.91 12.68 1.13
C ASN A 36 19.58 12.37 1.84
N PRO A 37 18.49 13.11 1.57
CA PRO A 37 17.21 12.91 2.24
C PRO A 37 16.62 11.50 2.09
N ASN A 38 17.02 10.76 1.06
CA ASN A 38 16.54 9.40 0.81
C ASN A 38 17.22 8.35 1.70
N GLU A 39 18.42 8.61 2.22
CA GLU A 39 19.09 7.71 3.16
C GLU A 39 18.46 7.78 4.54
N ILE A 40 18.10 8.99 4.98
CA ILE A 40 17.39 9.22 6.24
C ILE A 40 16.00 8.58 6.19
N LYS A 41 15.27 8.70 5.08
CA LYS A 41 13.98 8.01 4.89
C LYS A 41 14.08 6.50 5.05
N ARG A 42 15.14 5.87 4.53
CA ARG A 42 15.36 4.42 4.70
C ARG A 42 15.66 4.06 6.14
N HIS A 43 16.51 4.82 6.82
CA HIS A 43 16.89 4.54 8.21
C HIS A 43 15.71 4.71 9.18
N ILE A 44 14.91 5.76 8.95
CA ILE A 44 13.60 5.98 9.57
C ILE A 44 12.78 4.69 9.39
N GLN A 45 12.47 4.29 8.16
CA GLN A 45 11.58 3.17 7.83
C GLN A 45 11.97 1.82 8.47
N TYR A 46 13.26 1.50 8.60
CA TYR A 46 13.71 0.25 9.25
C TYR A 46 13.53 0.28 10.77
N GLN A 47 13.74 1.42 11.43
CA GLN A 47 13.53 1.54 12.87
C GLN A 47 12.04 1.44 13.28
N TYR A 48 11.11 1.93 12.45
CA TYR A 48 9.66 1.74 12.72
C TYR A 48 9.24 0.29 12.58
N PHE A 49 9.77 -0.44 11.61
CA PHE A 49 9.43 -1.84 11.41
C PHE A 49 9.87 -2.70 12.59
N ASP A 50 11.08 -2.49 13.11
CA ASP A 50 11.60 -3.23 14.25
C ASP A 50 10.87 -2.85 15.56
N ALA A 51 10.54 -1.56 15.74
CA ALA A 51 9.77 -1.10 16.90
C ALA A 51 8.31 -1.60 16.89
N GLU A 52 7.65 -1.65 15.73
CA GLU A 52 6.29 -2.18 15.58
C GLU A 52 6.23 -3.69 15.84
N ILE A 53 7.23 -4.44 15.40
CA ILE A 53 7.34 -5.88 15.70
C ILE A 53 7.60 -6.10 17.18
N GLN A 54 8.45 -5.28 17.81
CA GLN A 54 8.77 -5.43 19.23
C GLN A 54 7.60 -5.03 20.12
N ILE A 55 6.88 -3.94 19.80
CA ILE A 55 5.64 -3.54 20.48
C ILE A 55 4.54 -4.60 20.29
N ALA A 56 4.40 -5.19 19.11
CA ALA A 56 3.44 -6.26 18.86
C ALA A 56 3.76 -7.52 19.69
N ALA A 57 5.03 -7.91 19.75
CA ALA A 57 5.49 -9.06 20.54
C ALA A 57 5.36 -8.84 22.05
N GLU A 58 5.59 -7.61 22.54
CA GLU A 58 5.44 -7.26 23.96
C GLU A 58 3.95 -7.10 24.34
N SER A 59 3.11 -6.64 23.41
CA SER A 59 1.67 -6.46 23.64
C SER A 59 0.91 -7.78 23.83
N GLU A 60 1.27 -8.88 23.15
CA GLU A 60 0.60 -10.19 23.30
C GLU A 60 0.70 -10.77 24.73
N VAL A 61 1.69 -10.36 25.51
CA VAL A 61 1.90 -10.86 26.89
C VAL A 61 1.01 -10.13 27.91
N GLU A 62 0.59 -8.89 27.63
CA GLU A 62 -0.09 -8.02 28.62
C GLU A 62 -1.63 -7.95 28.44
N TYR A 63 -2.18 -8.53 27.35
CA TYR A 63 -3.60 -8.46 26.96
C TYR A 63 -4.64 -9.08 27.94
N LYS A 64 -4.23 -9.51 29.14
CA LYS A 64 -5.14 -10.14 30.12
C LYS A 64 -5.66 -9.24 31.24
N LYS A 65 -5.32 -7.95 31.33
CA LYS A 65 -5.88 -7.07 32.39
C LYS A 65 -6.26 -5.66 31.93
N SER A 66 -7.57 -5.48 31.82
CA SER A 66 -8.36 -4.24 31.89
C SER A 66 -8.39 -3.27 30.69
N PRO A 67 -9.58 -2.67 30.43
CA PRO A 67 -9.85 -1.87 29.24
C PRO A 67 -9.61 -0.36 29.48
N SER A 68 -9.44 0.35 28.37
CA SER A 68 -9.39 1.82 28.20
C SER A 68 -8.03 2.50 28.45
N LYS A 69 -7.30 2.75 27.35
CA LYS A 69 -6.59 4.02 27.03
C LYS A 69 -5.73 3.99 25.75
N TYR A 70 -5.83 2.96 24.90
CA TYR A 70 -5.21 3.02 23.57
C TYR A 70 -6.17 3.71 22.60
N LYS A 71 -5.81 4.94 22.23
CA LYS A 71 -6.32 5.61 21.04
C LYS A 71 -6.07 4.64 19.88
N GLN A 72 -7.11 3.98 19.40
CA GLN A 72 -7.05 3.20 18.16
C GLN A 72 -6.59 4.15 17.06
N TYR A 73 -5.37 4.00 16.57
CA TYR A 73 -5.00 4.52 15.25
C TYR A 73 -5.81 3.73 14.22
N LYS A 74 -7.03 4.19 14.00
CA LYS A 74 -7.88 3.77 12.90
C LYS A 74 -7.15 4.22 11.63
N THR A 75 -6.43 3.33 10.97
CA THR A 75 -5.70 3.58 9.72
C THR A 75 -6.69 3.83 8.57
N SER A 76 -7.32 5.01 8.56
CA SER A 76 -8.31 5.41 7.54
C SER A 76 -7.73 5.61 6.14
N ASP A 77 -6.40 5.68 6.00
CA ASP A 77 -5.72 6.07 4.76
C ASP A 77 -5.05 4.88 4.05
N GLU A 78 -5.12 3.68 4.62
CA GLU A 78 -4.57 2.46 4.02
C GLU A 78 -5.45 2.04 2.82
N SER A 79 -4.85 1.97 1.62
CA SER A 79 -5.58 1.57 0.42
C SER A 79 -5.50 0.07 0.20
N VAL A 80 -6.60 -0.50 -0.28
CA VAL A 80 -6.74 -1.89 -0.69
C VAL A 80 -7.01 -1.93 -2.19
N LEU A 81 -6.17 -2.67 -2.90
CA LEU A 81 -6.31 -2.94 -4.32
C LEU A 81 -7.23 -4.13 -4.54
N PHE A 82 -8.32 -3.94 -5.25
CA PHE A 82 -9.18 -4.99 -5.77
C PHE A 82 -8.77 -5.28 -7.21
N GLY A 83 -8.14 -6.43 -7.40
CA GLY A 83 -7.59 -6.85 -8.68
C GLY A 83 -8.11 -8.22 -9.09
N THR A 84 -8.15 -8.48 -10.39
CA THR A 84 -8.49 -9.80 -10.92
C THR A 84 -7.35 -10.38 -11.77
N TYR A 85 -7.52 -11.63 -12.18
CA TYR A 85 -6.69 -12.29 -13.17
C TYR A 85 -7.52 -12.68 -14.40
N ARG A 86 -6.97 -12.43 -15.60
CA ARG A 86 -7.66 -12.67 -16.87
C ARG A 86 -7.54 -14.09 -17.43
N SER A 87 -6.62 -14.89 -16.90
CA SER A 87 -6.37 -16.26 -17.32
C SER A 87 -5.60 -17.03 -16.24
N GLU A 88 -5.59 -18.36 -16.35
CA GLU A 88 -4.78 -19.22 -15.47
C GLU A 88 -3.28 -18.91 -15.58
N ASP A 89 -2.78 -18.62 -16.79
CA ASP A 89 -1.38 -18.21 -16.98
C ASP A 89 -1.04 -16.91 -16.24
N HIS A 90 -2.01 -15.99 -16.15
CA HIS A 90 -1.83 -14.75 -15.39
C HIS A 90 -1.80 -15.03 -13.89
N LEU A 91 -2.71 -15.87 -13.38
CA LEU A 91 -2.72 -16.29 -11.99
C LEU A 91 -1.41 -17.01 -11.62
N LYS A 92 -0.97 -17.94 -12.47
CA LYS A 92 0.29 -18.66 -12.31
C LYS A 92 1.47 -17.70 -12.23
N TRP A 93 1.54 -16.72 -13.15
CA TRP A 93 2.58 -15.70 -13.13
C TRP A 93 2.58 -14.90 -11.82
N ILE A 94 1.41 -14.48 -11.33
CA ILE A 94 1.27 -13.73 -10.06
C ILE A 94 1.84 -14.54 -8.89
N VAL A 95 1.46 -15.81 -8.79
CA VAL A 95 1.83 -16.70 -7.69
C VAL A 95 3.33 -17.05 -7.72
N GLU A 96 3.85 -17.38 -8.90
CA GLU A 96 5.25 -17.79 -9.08
C GLU A 96 6.22 -16.62 -8.91
N ASN A 97 5.89 -15.45 -9.46
CA ASN A 97 6.76 -14.28 -9.42
C ASN A 97 6.56 -13.43 -8.16
N LYS A 98 5.51 -13.72 -7.38
CA LYS A 98 5.07 -12.92 -6.22
C LYS A 98 4.89 -11.45 -6.59
N LYS A 99 4.18 -11.20 -7.69
CA LYS A 99 3.96 -9.87 -8.25
C LYS A 99 2.55 -9.69 -8.74
N TYR A 100 2.03 -8.48 -8.61
CA TYR A 100 0.78 -8.09 -9.26
C TYR A 100 1.02 -6.83 -10.08
N ASN A 101 0.45 -6.76 -11.28
CA ASN A 101 0.64 -5.64 -12.17
C ASN A 101 -0.67 -4.92 -12.49
N VAL A 102 -0.58 -3.60 -12.58
CA VAL A 102 -1.64 -2.75 -13.12
C VAL A 102 -1.08 -1.96 -14.29
N ARG A 103 -1.81 -1.90 -15.40
CA ARG A 103 -1.39 -1.12 -16.57
C ARG A 103 -1.54 0.37 -16.25
N LEU A 104 -0.50 1.15 -16.54
CA LEU A 104 -0.51 2.60 -16.43
C LEU A 104 -0.91 3.24 -17.76
N GLY A 105 -1.63 4.35 -17.69
CA GLY A 105 -1.96 5.17 -18.85
C GLY A 105 -3.40 5.68 -18.86
N ASN A 106 -3.86 6.10 -20.04
CA ASN A 106 -5.20 6.67 -20.25
C ASN A 106 -6.12 5.76 -21.08
N ARG A 107 -5.73 4.50 -21.31
CA ARG A 107 -6.55 3.53 -22.04
C ARG A 107 -7.54 2.85 -21.09
N THR A 108 -8.59 2.27 -21.65
CA THR A 108 -9.56 1.47 -20.91
C THR A 108 -8.86 0.36 -20.11
N GLY A 109 -9.13 0.28 -18.81
CA GLY A 109 -8.49 -0.67 -17.87
C GLY A 109 -7.09 -0.26 -17.37
N ALA A 110 -6.58 0.90 -17.79
CA ALA A 110 -5.36 1.47 -17.22
C ALA A 110 -5.69 2.46 -16.10
N VAL A 111 -4.80 2.54 -15.10
CA VAL A 111 -4.95 3.45 -13.97
C VAL A 111 -3.99 4.63 -14.10
N LYS A 112 -4.43 5.81 -13.65
CA LYS A 112 -3.55 6.97 -13.49
C LYS A 112 -2.89 6.89 -12.13
N ARG A 113 -1.55 6.98 -12.07
CA ARG A 113 -0.79 6.99 -10.82
C ARG A 113 -1.34 8.07 -9.86
N ASN A 114 -1.80 7.64 -8.70
CA ASN A 114 -2.37 8.49 -7.65
C ASN A 114 -1.91 8.01 -6.26
N LYS A 115 -2.33 8.69 -5.19
CA LYS A 115 -1.92 8.33 -3.82
C LYS A 115 -2.34 6.90 -3.44
N GLN A 116 -3.56 6.49 -3.77
CA GLN A 116 -4.09 5.16 -3.45
C GLN A 116 -3.29 4.03 -4.12
N ILE A 117 -2.87 4.21 -5.38
CA ILE A 117 -1.99 3.26 -6.08
C ILE A 117 -0.67 3.07 -5.35
N ILE A 118 -0.12 4.13 -4.77
CA ILE A 118 1.17 4.10 -4.08
C ILE A 118 1.02 3.55 -2.66
N SER A 119 -0.08 3.85 -1.97
CA SER A 119 -0.36 3.43 -0.58
C SER A 119 -1.08 2.08 -0.46
N ALA A 120 -1.27 1.36 -1.57
CA ALA A 120 -1.93 0.06 -1.54
C ALA A 120 -1.07 -0.96 -0.79
N SER A 121 -1.59 -1.41 0.36
CA SER A 121 -0.89 -2.33 1.28
C SER A 121 -1.44 -3.76 1.18
N TYR A 122 -2.63 -3.91 0.61
CA TYR A 122 -3.26 -5.20 0.35
C TYR A 122 -3.76 -5.32 -1.08
N LEU A 123 -3.74 -6.55 -1.60
CA LEU A 123 -4.39 -6.96 -2.84
C LEU A 123 -5.46 -7.99 -2.50
N VAL A 124 -6.72 -7.65 -2.75
CA VAL A 124 -7.82 -8.63 -2.87
C VAL A 124 -7.80 -9.13 -4.31
N LEU A 125 -7.23 -10.32 -4.52
CA LEU A 125 -7.18 -10.97 -5.83
C LEU A 125 -8.42 -11.86 -5.98
N TYR A 126 -9.39 -11.43 -6.77
CA TYR A 126 -10.65 -12.15 -6.97
C TYR A 126 -10.76 -12.77 -8.36
N ASN A 127 -11.50 -13.88 -8.44
CA ASN A 127 -11.87 -14.51 -9.70
C ASN A 127 -13.07 -13.80 -10.32
N MET A 128 -12.90 -13.22 -11.51
CA MET A 128 -13.98 -12.49 -12.18
C MET A 128 -15.21 -13.35 -12.51
N LYS A 129 -15.03 -14.67 -12.68
CA LYS A 129 -16.14 -15.61 -12.95
C LYS A 129 -16.84 -16.08 -11.67
N ASN A 130 -16.22 -15.90 -10.51
CA ASN A 130 -16.74 -16.29 -9.22
C ASN A 130 -16.13 -15.39 -8.13
N MET A 131 -16.73 -14.22 -7.87
CA MET A 131 -16.12 -13.21 -6.99
C MET A 131 -16.00 -13.67 -5.53
N SER A 132 -16.75 -14.71 -5.11
CA SER A 132 -16.59 -15.36 -3.80
C SER A 132 -15.26 -16.13 -3.68
N ASP A 133 -14.65 -16.52 -4.80
CA ASP A 133 -13.31 -17.07 -4.88
C ASP A 133 -12.28 -15.95 -4.99
N TYR A 134 -11.70 -15.60 -3.84
CA TYR A 134 -10.66 -14.59 -3.74
C TYR A 134 -9.60 -14.96 -2.69
N ARG A 135 -8.43 -14.34 -2.82
CA ARG A 135 -7.34 -14.38 -1.85
C ARG A 135 -6.91 -12.97 -1.50
N ILE A 136 -6.27 -12.82 -0.34
CA ILE A 136 -5.78 -11.53 0.13
C ILE A 136 -4.26 -11.61 0.27
N TYR A 137 -3.56 -10.77 -0.46
CA TYR A 137 -2.11 -10.67 -0.41
C TYR A 137 -1.67 -9.39 0.27
N ILE A 138 -0.55 -9.47 0.99
CA ILE A 138 0.15 -8.33 1.57
C ILE A 138 1.13 -7.80 0.53
N LEU A 139 1.09 -6.50 0.28
CA LEU A 139 1.94 -5.81 -0.68
C LEU A 139 3.07 -5.10 0.05
N SER A 140 4.27 -5.08 -0.52
CA SER A 140 5.37 -4.25 -0.01
C SER A 140 5.23 -2.80 -0.48
N ASP A 141 5.82 -1.86 0.26
CA ASP A 141 6.00 -0.47 -0.21
C ASP A 141 6.96 -0.31 -1.39
N ASN A 142 7.76 -1.34 -1.70
CA ASN A 142 8.65 -1.32 -2.85
C ASN A 142 7.89 -1.68 -4.12
N HIS A 143 7.68 -0.69 -4.97
CA HIS A 143 6.98 -0.83 -6.25
C HIS A 143 7.91 -0.54 -7.43
N HIS A 144 7.59 -1.12 -8.59
CA HIS A 144 8.34 -0.86 -9.81
C HIS A 144 7.45 -0.37 -10.94
N ILE A 145 8.03 0.40 -11.86
CA ILE A 145 7.42 0.66 -13.17
C ILE A 145 8.21 -0.16 -14.19
N TRP A 146 7.54 -1.11 -14.83
CA TRP A 146 8.12 -1.95 -15.89
C TRP A 146 7.46 -1.62 -17.22
N ASP A 147 8.24 -1.65 -18.29
CA ASP A 147 7.74 -1.56 -19.65
C ASP A 147 7.42 -2.96 -20.22
N THR A 148 6.81 -3.00 -21.40
CA THR A 148 6.48 -4.25 -22.09
C THR A 148 7.70 -5.16 -22.28
N GLU A 149 8.88 -4.62 -22.57
CA GLU A 149 10.10 -5.40 -22.77
C GLU A 149 10.57 -6.07 -21.48
N LYS A 150 10.51 -5.37 -20.36
CA LYS A 150 10.81 -5.94 -19.04
C LYS A 150 9.75 -6.97 -18.62
N MET A 151 8.46 -6.71 -18.88
CA MET A 151 7.41 -7.70 -18.61
C MET A 151 7.66 -9.01 -19.39
N LYS A 152 8.05 -8.94 -20.68
CA LYS A 152 8.42 -10.11 -21.49
C LYS A 152 9.61 -10.87 -20.90
N LYS A 153 10.66 -10.15 -20.48
CA LYS A 153 11.84 -10.76 -19.82
C LYS A 153 11.48 -11.46 -18.51
N MET A 154 10.44 -10.99 -17.84
CA MET A 154 9.88 -11.61 -16.63
C MET A 154 8.81 -12.66 -16.94
N SER A 155 8.73 -13.15 -18.19
CA SER A 155 7.79 -14.18 -18.65
C SER A 155 6.33 -13.85 -18.37
N TYR A 156 5.96 -12.57 -18.27
CA TYR A 156 4.57 -12.17 -18.14
C TYR A 156 3.82 -12.52 -19.43
N PRO A 157 2.59 -13.09 -19.36
CA PRO A 157 1.83 -13.52 -20.54
C PRO A 157 1.26 -12.32 -21.32
N VAL A 158 2.11 -11.46 -21.88
CA VAL A 158 1.70 -10.31 -22.70
C VAL A 158 1.05 -10.83 -23.99
N SER A 159 -0.22 -10.48 -24.22
CA SER A 159 -0.92 -10.81 -25.47
C SER A 159 -0.64 -9.78 -26.58
N ASP A 160 -0.34 -8.53 -26.23
CA ASP A 160 -0.03 -7.45 -27.18
C ASP A 160 1.46 -7.08 -27.15
N SER A 161 2.26 -7.84 -27.88
CA SER A 161 3.73 -7.67 -27.96
C SER A 161 4.20 -6.35 -28.58
N ASN A 162 3.32 -5.60 -29.25
CA ASN A 162 3.62 -4.38 -30.00
C ASN A 162 3.22 -3.07 -29.28
N ALA A 163 2.63 -3.14 -28.10
CA ALA A 163 2.21 -1.94 -27.37
C ALA A 163 3.31 -1.46 -26.41
N ASN A 164 3.71 -0.19 -26.49
CA ASN A 164 4.63 0.44 -25.55
C ASN A 164 3.91 0.80 -24.24
N ASN A 165 3.60 -0.21 -23.44
CA ASN A 165 2.86 -0.07 -22.19
C ASN A 165 3.80 0.10 -21.02
N GLN A 166 3.33 0.82 -20.01
CA GLN A 166 3.94 0.85 -18.68
C GLN A 166 3.03 0.11 -17.71
N TYR A 167 3.64 -0.58 -16.76
CA TYR A 167 2.98 -1.36 -15.74
C TYR A 167 3.51 -0.96 -14.38
N TYR A 168 2.60 -0.68 -13.44
CA TYR A 168 2.93 -0.55 -12.03
C TYR A 168 2.92 -1.94 -11.41
N ILE A 169 4.02 -2.31 -10.78
CA ILE A 169 4.28 -3.65 -10.26
C ILE A 169 4.36 -3.59 -8.74
N TYR A 170 3.41 -4.27 -8.11
CA TYR A 170 3.39 -4.55 -6.69
C TYR A 170 4.18 -5.83 -6.41
N ASN A 171 5.00 -5.82 -5.37
CA ASN A 171 5.60 -7.05 -4.85
C ASN A 171 4.70 -7.63 -3.75
N ILE A 172 4.42 -8.93 -3.85
CA ILE A 172 3.65 -9.68 -2.86
C ILE A 172 4.63 -10.28 -1.85
N ILE A 173 4.45 -9.97 -0.58
CA ILE A 173 5.34 -10.43 0.51
C ILE A 173 4.70 -11.49 1.40
N GLY A 174 3.39 -11.68 1.30
CA GLY A 174 2.67 -12.67 2.09
C GLY A 174 1.22 -12.82 1.67
N GLU A 175 0.54 -13.80 2.24
CA GLU A 175 -0.91 -13.98 2.15
C GLU A 175 -1.51 -13.68 3.52
N SER A 176 -2.64 -12.98 3.54
CA SER A 176 -3.37 -12.64 4.74
C SER A 176 -4.65 -13.45 4.84
N GLU A 177 -5.11 -13.69 6.07
CA GLU A 177 -6.41 -14.29 6.31
C GLU A 177 -7.55 -13.35 5.92
N LYS A 178 -8.65 -13.90 5.38
CA LYS A 178 -9.84 -13.11 4.98
C LYS A 178 -10.48 -12.34 6.15
N LYS A 179 -10.40 -12.90 7.36
CA LYS A 179 -11.05 -12.37 8.56
C LYS A 179 -10.60 -10.95 8.93
N ILE A 180 -9.43 -10.49 8.48
CA ILE A 180 -8.89 -9.16 8.81
C ILE A 180 -9.71 -8.00 8.22
N PHE A 181 -10.54 -8.30 7.22
CA PHE A 181 -11.43 -7.35 6.54
C PHE A 181 -12.91 -7.62 6.82
N GLY A 182 -13.24 -8.53 7.75
CA GLY A 182 -14.63 -8.91 7.98
C GLY A 182 -15.27 -9.56 6.76
N ASN A 183 -16.55 -9.25 6.50
CA ASN A 183 -17.29 -9.81 5.38
C ASN A 183 -17.19 -8.89 4.16
N ILE A 184 -16.30 -9.23 3.22
CA ILE A 184 -16.13 -8.46 1.99
C ILE A 184 -17.17 -8.89 0.94
N ASP A 185 -18.04 -7.96 0.54
CA ASP A 185 -18.87 -8.11 -0.66
C ASP A 185 -18.16 -7.47 -1.86
N ILE A 186 -17.36 -8.29 -2.56
CA ILE A 186 -16.53 -7.83 -3.68
C ILE A 186 -17.40 -7.32 -4.83
N GLU A 187 -18.50 -8.00 -5.13
CA GLU A 187 -19.39 -7.61 -6.23
C GLU A 187 -20.00 -6.24 -5.98
N LYS A 188 -20.51 -6.01 -4.77
CA LYS A 188 -21.03 -4.70 -4.37
C LYS A 188 -19.96 -3.61 -4.48
N ILE A 189 -18.75 -3.83 -3.93
CA ILE A 189 -17.66 -2.84 -3.95
C ILE A 189 -17.28 -2.47 -5.39
N ILE A 190 -17.13 -3.47 -6.28
CA ILE A 190 -16.78 -3.24 -7.68
C ILE A 190 -17.90 -2.45 -8.39
N ASN A 191 -19.15 -2.83 -8.18
CA ASN A 191 -20.30 -2.15 -8.80
C ASN A 191 -20.43 -0.70 -8.32
N ASP A 192 -20.32 -0.46 -7.01
CA ASP A 192 -20.39 0.88 -6.42
C ASP A 192 -19.28 1.78 -7.00
N LYS A 193 -18.04 1.29 -7.06
CA LYS A 193 -16.91 2.05 -7.61
C LYS A 193 -16.98 2.24 -9.13
N HIS A 194 -17.48 1.25 -9.87
CA HIS A 194 -17.73 1.41 -11.31
C HIS A 194 -18.76 2.51 -11.57
N ASN A 195 -19.83 2.55 -10.77
CA ASN A 195 -20.86 3.57 -10.86
C ASN A 195 -20.30 4.97 -10.54
N GLU A 196 -19.54 5.11 -9.43
CA GLU A 196 -18.85 6.37 -9.08
C GLU A 196 -17.96 6.88 -10.24
N ILE A 197 -17.13 6.00 -10.82
CA ILE A 197 -16.25 6.36 -11.94
C ILE A 197 -17.07 6.74 -13.18
N HIS A 198 -18.13 6.00 -13.48
CA HIS A 198 -19.01 6.29 -14.62
C HIS A 198 -19.72 7.64 -14.45
N GLU A 199 -20.19 7.98 -13.24
CA GLU A 199 -20.84 9.25 -12.95
C GLU A 199 -19.91 10.44 -13.23
N VAL A 200 -18.62 10.30 -12.91
CA VAL A 200 -17.61 11.35 -13.12
C VAL A 200 -17.12 11.41 -14.57
N THR A 201 -16.84 10.26 -15.17
CA THR A 201 -16.20 10.19 -16.50
C THR A 201 -17.19 10.12 -17.66
N LYS A 202 -18.47 9.84 -17.37
CA LYS A 202 -19.54 9.55 -18.34
C LYS A 202 -19.14 8.47 -19.36
N SER A 203 -18.26 7.56 -18.94
CA SER A 203 -17.70 6.49 -19.78
C SER A 203 -17.80 5.14 -19.08
N PRO A 204 -18.10 4.06 -19.81
CA PRO A 204 -18.18 2.72 -19.22
C PRO A 204 -16.81 2.27 -18.69
N VAL A 205 -16.81 1.67 -17.51
CA VAL A 205 -15.62 1.06 -16.91
C VAL A 205 -15.50 -0.38 -17.42
N ALA A 206 -14.35 -0.74 -17.98
CA ALA A 206 -14.15 -2.11 -18.45
C ALA A 206 -14.07 -3.09 -17.27
N GLU A 207 -14.60 -4.28 -17.48
CA GLU A 207 -14.46 -5.38 -16.54
C GLU A 207 -12.98 -5.69 -16.24
N GLY A 208 -12.70 -6.01 -14.98
CA GLY A 208 -11.35 -6.27 -14.50
C GLY A 208 -10.45 -5.03 -14.39
N THR A 209 -11.00 -3.82 -14.56
CA THR A 209 -10.29 -2.58 -14.20
C THR A 209 -9.95 -2.62 -12.72
N PRO A 210 -8.68 -2.44 -12.32
CA PRO A 210 -8.31 -2.49 -10.91
C PRO A 210 -8.94 -1.31 -10.14
N ILE A 211 -9.53 -1.64 -9.00
CA ILE A 211 -10.22 -0.68 -8.12
C ILE A 211 -9.43 -0.49 -6.84
N TYR A 212 -9.39 0.75 -6.35
CA TYR A 212 -8.74 1.10 -5.10
C TYR A 212 -9.78 1.68 -4.16
N VAL A 213 -9.84 1.14 -2.96
CA VAL A 213 -10.68 1.64 -1.87
C VAL A 213 -9.83 1.83 -0.63
N TYR A 214 -10.23 2.70 0.27
CA TYR A 214 -9.66 2.72 1.60
C TYR A 214 -10.19 1.56 2.42
N ARG A 215 -9.38 1.06 3.34
CA ARG A 215 -9.77 -0.02 4.25
C ARG A 215 -11.05 0.30 5.03
N SER A 216 -11.28 1.58 5.36
CA SER A 216 -12.49 2.05 6.02
C SER A 216 -13.76 1.97 5.17
N GLU A 217 -13.66 1.76 3.86
CA GLU A 217 -14.80 1.67 2.95
C GLU A 217 -15.28 0.21 2.73
N ILE A 218 -14.57 -0.78 3.27
CA ILE A 218 -14.84 -2.21 3.01
C ILE A 218 -16.00 -2.74 3.89
N ASN A 219 -16.36 -2.05 4.99
CA ASN A 219 -17.56 -2.32 5.81
C ASN A 219 -18.10 -1.06 6.48
#